data_AF-T0ZNN4-F1
#
_entry.id   AF-T0ZNN4-F1
#
_cell.length_a   1.000
_cell.length_b   1.000
_cell.length_c   1.000
_cell.angle_alpha   90.00
_cell.angle_beta   90.00
_cell.angle_gamma   90.00
#
_symmetry.space_group_name_H-M   'P 1'
#
loop_
_entity.id
_entity.type
_entity.pdbx_description
1 polymer ?
#
loop_
_entity_poly.entity_id
_entity_poly.type
_entity_poly.pdbx_seq_one_letter_code
_entity_poly.pdbx_strand_id
1 'polypeptide(L)'
;KPMTLDPAKPGSFELVSDLLGQLLPNFSSSYVHLGMDEPFELPAERSEEWSGWLQRLLALDVVKDRSAMVWGDHLDAHPSLLDLIPEGVTVCEWGYEAGHPFPAYLERLAERGVPSVVSPGTSSWISLAGRAANAIKNVQEAARAGLESGSVG
;
A
#
# COMPACT_ATOMS: atom_id res chain seq x y z
N LYS A 1 6.07 -10.14 -20.25
CA LYS A 1 7.07 -10.64 -19.27
C LYS A 1 6.39 -10.59 -17.90
N PRO A 2 6.68 -11.53 -16.98
CA PRO A 2 6.09 -11.48 -15.66
C PRO A 2 6.54 -10.22 -14.90
N MET A 3 5.61 -9.65 -14.15
CA MET A 3 5.74 -8.41 -13.39
C MET A 3 5.49 -8.65 -11.88
N THR A 4 4.82 -9.74 -11.50
CA THR A 4 4.53 -10.10 -10.10
C THR A 4 5.46 -11.23 -9.63
N LEU A 5 6.05 -11.07 -8.43
CA LEU A 5 6.79 -12.16 -7.78
C LEU A 5 5.80 -13.20 -7.24
N ASP A 6 6.07 -14.47 -7.53
CA ASP A 6 5.22 -15.59 -7.10
C ASP A 6 5.51 -15.91 -5.61
N PRO A 7 4.54 -15.73 -4.68
CA PRO A 7 4.74 -15.97 -3.24
C PRO A 7 5.08 -17.43 -2.92
N ALA A 8 4.63 -18.36 -3.76
CA ALA A 8 4.86 -19.79 -3.58
C ALA A 8 6.29 -20.22 -3.92
N LYS A 9 7.08 -19.37 -4.59
CA LYS A 9 8.48 -19.67 -4.91
C LYS A 9 9.41 -19.18 -3.80
N PRO A 10 10.19 -20.07 -3.15
CA PRO A 10 11.10 -19.69 -2.07
C PRO A 10 12.08 -18.58 -2.48
N GLY A 11 12.62 -18.65 -3.70
CA GLY A 11 13.56 -17.65 -4.22
C GLY A 11 12.98 -16.25 -4.36
N SER A 12 11.65 -16.09 -4.51
CA SER A 12 11.01 -14.77 -4.45
C SER A 12 11.22 -14.12 -3.09
N PHE A 13 11.02 -14.90 -2.02
CA PHE A 13 11.11 -14.38 -0.65
C PHE A 13 12.56 -14.13 -0.25
N GLU A 14 13.47 -15.03 -0.64
CA GLU A 14 14.91 -14.85 -0.45
C GLU A 14 15.39 -13.54 -1.09
N LEU A 15 14.96 -13.26 -2.33
CA LEU A 15 15.29 -12.03 -3.03
C LEU A 15 14.80 -10.79 -2.28
N VAL A 16 13.52 -10.75 -1.88
CA VAL A 16 12.95 -9.57 -1.21
C VAL A 16 13.54 -9.39 0.19
N SER A 17 13.75 -10.49 0.93
CA SER A 17 14.40 -10.46 2.25
C SER A 17 15.83 -9.92 2.18
N ASP A 18 16.62 -10.34 1.17
CA ASP A 18 17.98 -9.86 0.95
C ASP A 18 17.98 -8.36 0.59
N LEU A 19 17.09 -7.93 -0.31
CA LEU A 19 16.95 -6.51 -0.68
C LEU A 19 16.59 -5.63 0.53
N LEU A 20 15.60 -6.04 1.33
CA LEU A 20 15.24 -5.32 2.55
C LEU A 20 16.39 -5.32 3.56
N GLY A 21 17.11 -6.45 3.70
CA GLY A 21 18.28 -6.59 4.55
C GLY A 21 19.43 -5.66 4.15
N GLN A 22 19.62 -5.41 2.86
CA GLN A 22 20.63 -4.49 2.35
C GLN A 22 20.19 -3.02 2.44
N LEU A 23 18.91 -2.72 2.24
CA LEU A 23 18.40 -1.35 2.20
C LEU A 23 18.16 -0.77 3.59
N LEU A 24 17.36 -1.44 4.42
CA LEU A 24 16.82 -0.88 5.67
C LEU A 24 17.87 -0.46 6.70
N PRO A 25 19.04 -1.11 6.84
CA PRO A 25 20.09 -0.64 7.74
C PRO A 25 20.63 0.77 7.42
N ASN A 26 20.42 1.25 6.18
CA ASN A 26 20.88 2.57 5.75
C ASN A 26 19.89 3.69 6.08
N PHE A 27 18.75 3.39 6.72
CA PHE A 27 17.69 4.35 7.02
C PHE A 27 17.36 4.38 8.50
N SER A 28 17.26 5.60 9.06
CA SER A 28 16.82 5.86 10.43
C SER A 28 15.30 5.98 10.60
N SER A 29 14.53 5.96 9.50
CA SER A 29 13.07 6.04 9.53
C SER A 29 12.48 4.87 10.31
N SER A 30 11.52 5.15 11.21
CA SER A 30 10.70 4.11 11.85
C SER A 30 9.67 3.50 10.90
N TYR A 31 9.42 4.12 9.74
CA TYR A 31 8.48 3.64 8.73
C TYR A 31 9.18 2.87 7.61
N VAL A 32 8.50 1.86 7.08
CA VAL A 32 8.89 1.12 5.87
C VAL A 32 7.67 0.90 4.99
N HIS A 33 7.77 1.29 3.71
CA HIS A 33 6.74 0.99 2.72
C HIS A 33 7.09 -0.30 1.97
N LEU A 34 6.24 -1.33 2.09
CA LEU A 34 6.46 -2.66 1.50
C LEU A 34 5.91 -2.78 0.08
N GLY A 35 5.17 -1.77 -0.39
CA GLY A 35 4.55 -1.77 -1.71
C GLY A 35 3.33 -2.66 -1.70
N MET A 36 3.42 -3.82 -2.34
CA MET A 36 2.38 -4.85 -2.44
C MET A 36 1.15 -4.44 -3.28
N ASP A 37 1.30 -3.44 -4.14
CA ASP A 37 0.34 -3.03 -5.15
C ASP A 37 0.34 -3.96 -6.37
N GLU A 38 -0.78 -3.90 -7.11
CA GLU A 38 -0.90 -4.39 -8.46
C GLU A 38 -0.35 -5.82 -8.70
N PRO A 39 -0.71 -6.83 -7.87
CA PRO A 39 -0.29 -8.21 -8.09
C PRO A 39 -1.12 -8.85 -9.21
N PHE A 40 -1.07 -8.28 -10.42
CA PHE A 40 -1.93 -8.60 -11.56
C PHE A 40 -1.90 -10.08 -11.96
N GLU A 41 -0.78 -10.76 -11.72
CA GLU A 41 -0.61 -12.18 -12.06
C GLU A 41 -0.93 -13.12 -10.89
N LEU A 42 -1.28 -12.59 -9.70
CA LEU A 42 -1.78 -13.38 -8.58
C LEU A 42 -3.27 -13.64 -8.79
N PRO A 43 -3.71 -14.89 -9.02
CA PRO A 43 -5.10 -15.17 -9.29
C PRO A 43 -5.95 -15.08 -8.01
N ALA A 44 -7.24 -14.79 -8.15
CA ALA A 44 -8.14 -14.52 -7.01
C ALA A 44 -8.22 -15.69 -6.02
N GLU A 45 -8.14 -16.93 -6.49
CA GLU A 45 -8.10 -18.14 -5.65
C GLU A 45 -6.84 -18.26 -4.78
N ARG A 46 -5.81 -17.45 -5.05
CA ARG A 46 -4.56 -17.36 -4.28
C ARG A 46 -4.41 -16.00 -3.58
N SER A 47 -5.48 -15.21 -3.46
CA SER A 47 -5.47 -13.89 -2.82
C SER A 47 -4.96 -13.92 -1.37
N GLU A 48 -5.23 -14.99 -0.62
CA GLU A 48 -4.70 -15.15 0.75
C GLU A 48 -3.16 -15.27 0.80
N GLU A 49 -2.49 -15.66 -0.30
CA GLU A 49 -1.03 -15.67 -0.36
C GLU A 49 -0.44 -14.25 -0.25
N TRP A 50 -1.20 -13.22 -0.61
CA TRP A 50 -0.83 -11.81 -0.39
C TRP A 50 -0.70 -11.52 1.11
N SER A 51 -1.69 -11.91 1.91
CA SER A 51 -1.67 -11.72 3.37
C SER A 51 -0.59 -12.57 4.04
N GLY A 52 -0.42 -13.82 3.60
CA GLY A 52 0.66 -14.69 4.08
C GLY A 52 2.04 -14.12 3.76
N TRP A 53 2.22 -13.52 2.58
CA TRP A 53 3.45 -12.84 2.21
C TRP A 53 3.73 -11.62 3.10
N LEU A 54 2.73 -10.77 3.32
CA LEU A 54 2.84 -9.62 4.22
C LEU A 54 3.28 -10.05 5.62
N GLN A 55 2.64 -11.06 6.21
CA GLN A 55 3.02 -11.58 7.53
C GLN A 55 4.48 -12.06 7.58
N ARG A 56 4.96 -12.73 6.53
CA ARG A 56 6.36 -13.16 6.44
C ARG A 56 7.33 -11.99 6.35
N LEU A 57 6.99 -10.92 5.62
CA LEU A 57 7.81 -9.72 5.54
C LEU A 57 7.87 -8.99 6.88
N LEU A 58 6.74 -8.87 7.58
CA LEU A 58 6.66 -8.25 8.90
C LEU A 58 7.49 -8.99 9.96
N ALA A 59 7.66 -10.30 9.80
CA ALA A 59 8.48 -11.11 10.70
C ALA A 59 10.00 -10.97 10.48
N LEU A 60 10.45 -10.29 9.43
CA LEU A 60 11.88 -10.09 9.18
C LEU A 60 12.49 -9.20 10.27
N ASP A 61 13.67 -9.55 10.77
CA ASP A 61 14.36 -8.77 11.83
C ASP A 61 14.57 -7.30 11.45
N VAL A 62 14.74 -7.01 10.17
CA VAL A 62 14.92 -5.64 9.65
C VAL A 62 13.62 -4.84 9.53
N VAL A 63 12.46 -5.50 9.63
CA VAL A 63 11.11 -4.93 9.47
C VAL A 63 10.32 -4.92 10.79
N LYS A 64 10.44 -5.96 11.62
CA LYS A 64 9.56 -6.23 12.78
C LYS A 64 9.40 -5.09 13.79
N ASP A 65 10.41 -4.22 13.90
CA ASP A 65 10.42 -3.07 14.82
C ASP A 65 10.07 -1.75 14.10
N ARG A 66 9.58 -1.81 12.86
CA ARG A 66 9.18 -0.66 12.03
C ARG A 66 7.68 -0.64 11.79
N SER A 67 7.13 0.56 11.63
CA SER A 67 5.76 0.79 11.17
C SER A 67 5.66 0.51 9.67
N ALA A 68 5.05 -0.62 9.33
CA ALA A 68 4.90 -1.04 7.94
C ALA A 68 3.73 -0.32 7.25
N MET A 69 3.94 0.04 5.99
CA MET A 69 2.95 0.65 5.12
C MET A 69 2.81 -0.20 3.84
N VAL A 70 1.59 -0.36 3.34
CA VAL A 70 1.28 -1.10 2.10
C VAL A 70 0.30 -0.32 1.25
N TRP A 71 0.31 -0.53 -0.06
CA TRP A 71 -0.73 0.00 -0.94
C TRP A 71 -2.07 -0.71 -0.72
N GLY A 72 -3.16 0.05 -0.86
CA GLY A 72 -4.50 -0.40 -0.53
C GLY A 72 -5.27 -1.09 -1.65
N ASP A 73 -4.80 -1.07 -2.90
CA ASP A 73 -5.58 -1.51 -4.07
C ASP A 73 -5.96 -2.99 -4.03
N HIS A 74 -5.04 -3.87 -3.64
CA HIS A 74 -5.34 -5.30 -3.55
C HIS A 74 -6.38 -5.60 -2.44
N LEU A 75 -6.28 -4.86 -1.34
CA LEU A 75 -7.19 -4.95 -0.19
C LEU A 75 -8.58 -4.35 -0.50
N ASP A 76 -8.65 -3.29 -1.31
CA ASP A 76 -9.91 -2.74 -1.81
C ASP A 76 -10.62 -3.76 -2.72
N ALA A 77 -9.86 -4.40 -3.62
CA ALA A 77 -10.37 -5.44 -4.50
C ALA A 77 -10.81 -6.72 -3.76
N HIS A 78 -10.23 -7.01 -2.59
CA HIS A 78 -10.54 -8.18 -1.78
C HIS A 78 -10.80 -7.79 -0.31
N PRO A 79 -11.97 -7.20 0.01
CA PRO A 79 -12.24 -6.67 1.36
C PRO A 79 -12.18 -7.69 2.49
N SER A 80 -12.32 -8.99 2.19
CA SER A 80 -12.14 -10.08 3.17
C SER A 80 -10.70 -10.20 3.67
N LEU A 81 -9.72 -9.69 2.93
CA LEU A 81 -8.32 -9.69 3.37
C LEU A 81 -8.04 -8.64 4.45
N LEU A 82 -8.90 -7.61 4.59
CA LEU A 82 -8.74 -6.59 5.63
C LEU A 82 -8.73 -7.20 7.04
N ASP A 83 -9.47 -8.28 7.25
CA ASP A 83 -9.54 -8.99 8.53
C ASP A 83 -8.26 -9.82 8.82
N LEU A 84 -7.39 -9.99 7.81
CA LEU A 84 -6.13 -10.73 7.90
C LEU A 84 -4.90 -9.82 8.02
N ILE A 85 -5.10 -8.50 8.02
CA ILE A 85 -4.01 -7.52 8.16
C ILE A 85 -3.55 -7.51 9.62
N PRO A 86 -2.25 -7.73 9.89
CA PRO A 86 -1.72 -7.59 11.24
C PRO A 86 -1.90 -6.19 11.81
N GLU A 87 -2.16 -6.11 13.12
CA GLU A 87 -2.33 -4.84 13.82
C GLU A 87 -1.13 -3.91 13.59
N GLY A 88 -1.41 -2.62 13.35
CA GLY A 88 -0.39 -1.59 13.18
C GLY A 88 0.16 -1.44 11.76
N VAL A 89 -0.28 -2.23 10.78
CA VAL A 89 0.01 -1.96 9.36
C VAL A 89 -0.85 -0.79 8.87
N THR A 90 -0.21 0.19 8.25
CA THR A 90 -0.89 1.35 7.65
C THR A 90 -1.19 1.09 6.17
N VAL A 91 -2.43 1.32 5.75
CA VAL A 91 -2.85 1.20 4.35
C VAL A 91 -2.78 2.56 3.64
N CYS A 92 -1.99 2.63 2.58
CA CYS A 92 -1.88 3.79 1.71
C CYS A 92 -2.94 3.69 0.62
N GLU A 93 -4.00 4.48 0.75
CA GLU A 93 -5.02 4.60 -0.28
C GLU A 93 -4.53 5.56 -1.37
N TRP A 94 -4.45 5.08 -2.61
CA TRP A 94 -3.87 5.84 -3.72
C TRP A 94 -4.86 6.05 -4.86
N GLY A 95 -4.75 7.24 -5.48
CA GLY A 95 -5.67 7.64 -6.53
C GLY A 95 -5.15 8.85 -7.27
N TYR A 96 -5.11 8.78 -8.59
CA TYR A 96 -4.38 9.76 -9.39
C TYR A 96 -5.25 10.77 -10.12
N GLU A 97 -6.54 10.50 -10.26
CA GLU A 97 -7.47 11.34 -11.00
C GLU A 97 -8.32 12.19 -10.05
N ALA A 98 -8.64 13.40 -10.48
CA ALA A 98 -9.66 14.19 -9.81
C ALA A 98 -11.01 13.44 -9.87
N GLY A 99 -11.69 13.34 -8.73
CA GLY A 99 -12.89 12.53 -8.55
C GLY A 99 -12.60 11.09 -8.13
N HIS A 100 -11.35 10.72 -7.81
CA HIS A 100 -11.05 9.42 -7.20
C HIS A 100 -11.88 9.22 -5.91
N PRO A 101 -12.49 8.05 -5.70
CA PRO A 101 -13.45 7.82 -4.61
C PRO A 101 -12.78 7.54 -3.25
N PHE A 102 -11.82 8.38 -2.84
CA PHE A 102 -11.14 8.27 -1.54
C PHE A 102 -12.08 7.99 -0.35
N PRO A 103 -13.22 8.71 -0.18
CA PRO A 103 -14.04 8.55 1.02
C PRO A 103 -14.55 7.13 1.24
N ALA A 104 -14.97 6.44 0.18
CA ALA A 104 -15.63 5.15 0.29
C ALA A 104 -14.70 4.06 0.85
N TYR A 105 -13.42 4.09 0.47
CA TYR A 105 -12.47 3.11 0.97
C TYR A 105 -11.88 3.51 2.33
N LEU A 106 -11.57 4.79 2.53
CA LEU A 106 -11.11 5.29 3.83
C LEU A 106 -12.13 5.02 4.95
N GLU A 107 -13.43 5.16 4.66
CA GLU A 107 -14.50 4.80 5.60
C GLU A 107 -14.44 3.31 6.00
N ARG A 108 -14.27 2.39 5.04
CA ARG A 108 -14.14 0.95 5.34
C ARG A 108 -12.90 0.60 6.16
N LEU A 109 -11.80 1.32 5.97
CA LEU A 109 -10.58 1.17 6.77
C LEU A 109 -10.81 1.68 8.19
N ALA A 110 -11.41 2.87 8.33
CA ALA A 110 -11.73 3.47 9.63
C ALA A 110 -12.70 2.61 10.46
N GLU A 111 -13.75 2.04 9.84
CA GLU A 111 -14.69 1.11 10.49
C GLU A 111 -14.01 -0.13 11.08
N ARG A 112 -12.87 -0.55 10.51
CA ARG A 112 -12.08 -1.70 10.95
C ARG A 112 -10.89 -1.31 11.84
N GLY A 113 -10.72 -0.01 12.12
CA GLY A 113 -9.58 0.48 12.90
C GLY A 113 -8.23 0.31 12.19
N VAL A 114 -8.22 0.17 10.85
CA VAL A 114 -6.98 0.07 10.07
C VAL A 114 -6.44 1.47 9.83
N PRO A 115 -5.21 1.81 10.29
CA PRO A 115 -4.62 3.11 10.02
C PRO A 115 -4.46 3.33 8.51
N SER A 116 -4.75 4.55 8.04
CA SER A 116 -4.64 4.88 6.62
C SER A 116 -3.79 6.12 6.36
N VAL A 117 -3.25 6.21 5.15
CA VAL A 117 -2.63 7.42 4.57
C VAL A 117 -3.22 7.66 3.18
N VAL A 118 -3.49 8.91 2.80
CA VAL A 118 -3.91 9.25 1.44
C VAL A 118 -2.73 9.56 0.53
N SER A 119 -2.73 9.01 -0.68
CA SER A 119 -1.65 9.12 -1.65
C SER A 119 -2.14 9.66 -3.00
N PRO A 120 -2.41 10.98 -3.10
CA PRO A 120 -2.80 11.62 -4.35
C PRO A 120 -1.63 11.76 -5.34
N GLY A 121 -1.97 11.94 -6.61
CA GLY A 121 -1.04 12.00 -7.71
C GLY A 121 -0.64 13.42 -8.11
N THR A 122 0.68 13.69 -8.19
CA THR A 122 1.20 14.95 -8.77
C THR A 122 0.88 15.11 -10.27
N SER A 123 0.42 14.03 -10.92
CA SER A 123 0.03 14.01 -12.33
C SER A 123 1.10 14.53 -13.28
N SER A 124 2.36 14.26 -12.95
CA SER A 124 3.54 14.68 -13.73
C SER A 124 3.97 13.63 -14.75
N TRP A 125 3.56 12.36 -14.58
CA TRP A 125 3.85 11.29 -15.53
C TRP A 125 3.11 11.50 -16.86
N ILE A 126 3.71 11.00 -17.95
CA ILE A 126 3.14 11.04 -19.31
C ILE A 126 2.68 12.46 -19.72
N SER A 127 3.35 13.49 -19.21
CA SER A 127 3.08 14.89 -19.54
C SER A 127 4.39 15.68 -19.57
N LEU A 128 4.48 16.65 -20.48
CA LEU A 128 5.66 17.52 -20.58
C LEU A 128 5.67 18.61 -19.49
N ALA A 129 4.50 19.13 -19.13
CA ALA A 129 4.35 20.23 -18.15
C ALA A 129 3.46 19.85 -16.96
N GLY A 130 3.15 18.57 -16.79
CA GLY A 130 2.20 18.06 -15.81
C GLY A 130 0.74 18.32 -16.16
N ARG A 131 -0.17 17.78 -15.37
CA ARG A 131 -1.63 18.01 -15.45
C ARG A 131 -2.09 18.78 -14.22
N ALA A 132 -1.65 20.04 -14.08
CA ALA A 132 -1.80 20.82 -12.85
C ALA A 132 -3.24 20.91 -12.31
N ALA A 133 -4.23 21.12 -13.18
CA ALA A 133 -5.63 21.18 -12.76
C ALA A 133 -6.11 19.85 -12.14
N ASN A 134 -5.68 18.72 -12.69
CA ASN A 134 -5.97 17.40 -12.13
C ASN A 134 -5.27 17.21 -10.79
N ALA A 135 -3.96 17.47 -10.74
CA ALA A 135 -3.15 17.31 -9.54
C ALA A 135 -3.69 18.12 -8.36
N ILE A 136 -3.97 19.41 -8.58
CA ILE A 136 -4.50 20.30 -7.53
C ILE A 136 -5.83 19.77 -6.99
N LYS A 137 -6.76 19.41 -7.88
CA LYS A 137 -8.08 18.93 -7.47
C LYS A 137 -8.00 17.57 -6.76
N ASN A 138 -7.23 16.63 -7.29
CA ASN A 138 -7.03 15.31 -6.68
C ASN A 138 -6.39 15.42 -5.28
N VAL A 139 -5.37 16.27 -5.10
CA VAL A 139 -4.75 16.52 -3.78
C VAL A 139 -5.75 17.13 -2.79
N GLN A 140 -6.57 18.09 -3.22
CA GLN A 140 -7.60 18.69 -2.36
C GLN A 140 -8.65 17.68 -1.92
N GLU A 141 -9.11 16.83 -2.84
CA GLU A 141 -10.11 15.79 -2.55
C GLU A 141 -9.55 14.72 -1.62
N ALA A 142 -8.31 14.27 -1.85
CA ALA A 142 -7.61 13.33 -0.98
C ALA A 142 -7.42 13.89 0.43
N ALA A 143 -6.89 15.12 0.56
CA ALA A 143 -6.66 15.74 1.86
C ALA A 143 -7.95 15.93 2.65
N ARG A 144 -9.05 16.32 1.98
CA ARG A 144 -10.37 16.44 2.61
C ARG A 144 -10.88 15.08 3.10
N ALA A 145 -10.80 14.05 2.25
CA ALA A 145 -11.25 12.71 2.60
C ALA A 145 -10.40 12.09 3.73
N GLY A 146 -9.09 12.31 3.71
CA GLY A 146 -8.18 11.89 4.78
C GLY A 146 -8.52 12.54 6.13
N LEU A 147 -8.78 13.85 6.14
CA LEU A 147 -9.21 14.56 7.35
C LEU A 147 -10.54 14.05 7.89
N GLU A 148 -11.53 13.83 7.02
CA GLU A 148 -12.88 13.37 7.41
C GLU A 148 -12.90 11.94 7.95
N SER A 149 -12.02 11.07 7.46
CA SER A 149 -11.92 9.66 7.86
C SER A 149 -11.00 9.40 9.04
N GLY A 150 -10.23 10.40 9.48
CA GLY A 150 -9.22 10.22 10.53
C GLY A 150 -7.93 9.56 10.04
N SER A 151 -7.62 9.66 8.75
CA SER A 151 -6.32 9.27 8.17
C SER A 151 -5.17 9.90 8.94
N VAL A 152 -4.08 9.15 9.13
CA VAL A 152 -2.90 9.61 9.89
C VAL A 152 -1.88 10.36 9.03
N GLY A 153 -2.12 10.43 7.72
CA GLY A 153 -1.32 11.15 6.74
C GLY A 153 -2.00 11.27 5.40
#